data_AF-A0A956YAB7-F1
#
_entry.id   AF-A0A956YAB7-F1
#
_cell.length_a   1.000
_cell.length_b   1.000
_cell.length_c   1.000
_cell.angle_alpha   90.00
_cell.angle_beta   90.00
_cell.angle_gamma   90.00
#
_symmetry.space_group_name_H-M   'P 1'
#
loop_
_entity.id
_entity.type
_entity.pdbx_description
1 polymer ?
#
loop_
_entity_poly.entity_id
_entity_poly.type
_entity_poly.pdbx_seq_one_letter_code
_entity_poly.pdbx_strand_id
1 'polypeptide(L)'
;MDQVGRQIQTVNHRVDLIIDDHMGMPKGNPLPHLRQTLEALNRIENLDMIIATGHQRSTAVVAAMNDIASRLIQSEMKENHYLDTLEDALKLIRQHRVGNNTASTR
;
A
#
# COMPACT_ATOMS: atom_id res chain seq x y z
N MET A 1 7.52 -14.24 -6.43
CA MET A 1 6.89 -13.55 -5.30
C MET A 1 7.93 -12.69 -4.62
N ASP A 2 7.64 -11.42 -4.45
CA ASP A 2 8.56 -10.47 -3.82
C ASP A 2 8.84 -10.85 -2.35
N GLN A 3 10.02 -10.49 -1.82
CA GLN A 3 10.46 -10.90 -0.48
C GLN A 3 9.50 -10.43 0.63
N VAL A 4 8.95 -9.22 0.46
CA VAL A 4 7.96 -8.61 1.37
C VAL A 4 6.70 -9.46 1.46
N GLY A 5 6.16 -9.91 0.32
CA GLY A 5 4.93 -10.71 0.30
C GLY A 5 5.08 -12.05 1.02
N ARG A 6 6.26 -12.69 0.89
CA ARG A 6 6.56 -13.94 1.63
C ARG A 6 6.62 -13.72 3.13
N GLN A 7 7.19 -12.60 3.60
CA GLN A 7 7.24 -12.29 5.02
C GLN A 7 5.85 -12.02 5.60
N ILE A 8 5.01 -11.26 4.89
CA ILE A 8 3.63 -10.97 5.34
C ILE A 8 2.82 -12.26 5.48
N GLN A 9 3.00 -13.22 4.58
CA GLN A 9 2.31 -14.51 4.64
C GLN A 9 2.80 -15.44 5.77
N THR A 10 3.92 -15.13 6.44
CA THR A 10 4.38 -15.93 7.60
C THR A 10 3.62 -15.64 8.89
N VAL A 11 2.82 -14.58 8.92
CA VAL A 11 2.09 -14.15 10.11
C VAL A 11 0.58 -14.29 9.92
N ASN A 12 -0.10 -14.78 10.96
CA ASN A 12 -1.56 -15.01 10.94
C ASN A 12 -2.38 -13.77 11.35
N HIS A 13 -1.73 -12.63 11.57
CA HIS A 13 -2.41 -11.38 11.93
C HIS A 13 -2.42 -10.40 10.75
N ARG A 14 -3.32 -9.42 10.85
CA ARG A 14 -3.40 -8.29 9.92
C ARG A 14 -2.07 -7.54 9.85
N VAL A 15 -1.62 -7.26 8.63
CA VAL A 15 -0.46 -6.42 8.35
C VAL A 15 -0.90 -5.17 7.57
N ASP A 16 -0.29 -4.04 7.91
CA ASP A 16 -0.40 -2.79 7.17
C ASP A 16 1.02 -2.45 6.67
N LEU A 17 1.16 -2.11 5.38
CA LEU A 17 2.44 -1.84 4.74
C LEU A 17 2.66 -0.32 4.65
N ILE A 18 3.80 0.16 5.14
CA ILE A 18 4.24 1.55 4.94
C ILE A 18 5.44 1.54 3.99
N ILE A 19 5.33 2.23 2.87
CA ILE A 19 6.37 2.41 1.86
C ILE A 19 6.93 3.82 2.03
N ASP A 20 8.18 3.91 2.48
CA ASP A 20 8.87 5.19 2.56
C ASP A 20 9.55 5.51 1.22
N ASP A 21 9.04 6.53 0.53
CA ASP A 21 9.35 6.93 -0.85
C ASP A 21 10.67 7.71 -0.97
N HIS A 22 11.71 7.21 -0.31
CA HIS A 22 13.09 7.60 -0.58
C HIS A 22 13.69 6.81 -1.75
N MET A 23 12.94 5.84 -2.29
CA MET A 23 13.38 4.98 -3.38
C MET A 23 12.98 5.59 -4.73
N GLY A 24 13.95 6.21 -5.41
CA GLY A 24 13.74 6.71 -6.77
C GLY A 24 13.22 5.63 -7.72
N MET A 25 12.46 6.04 -8.73
CA MET A 25 11.92 5.12 -9.74
C MET A 25 13.05 4.42 -10.52
N PRO A 26 12.93 3.12 -10.81
CA PRO A 26 13.88 2.42 -11.68
C PRO A 26 13.92 3.06 -13.07
N LYS A 27 15.11 3.06 -13.71
CA LYS A 27 15.28 3.61 -15.07
C LYS A 27 14.42 2.82 -16.07
N GLY A 28 13.56 3.51 -16.82
CA GLY A 28 12.71 2.93 -17.87
C GLY A 28 11.23 3.22 -17.65
N ASN A 29 10.34 2.48 -18.33
CA ASN A 29 8.91 2.54 -18.08
C ASN A 29 8.58 1.77 -16.79
N PRO A 30 8.09 2.43 -15.72
CA PRO A 30 7.87 1.76 -14.43
C PRO A 30 6.54 0.98 -14.39
N LEU A 31 5.64 1.17 -15.36
CA LEU A 31 4.29 0.59 -15.33
C LEU A 31 4.27 -0.96 -15.23
N PRO A 32 5.09 -1.73 -15.97
CA PRO A 32 5.07 -3.18 -15.86
C PRO A 32 5.49 -3.70 -14.48
N HIS A 33 6.52 -3.08 -13.90
CA HIS A 33 7.02 -3.43 -12.57
C HIS A 33 6.04 -3.03 -11.47
N LEU A 34 5.44 -1.84 -11.61
CA LEU A 34 4.39 -1.39 -10.71
C LEU A 34 3.22 -2.36 -10.75
N ARG A 35 2.70 -2.69 -11.93
CA ARG A 35 1.59 -3.64 -12.10
C ARG A 35 1.87 -4.99 -11.44
N GLN A 36 3.04 -5.58 -11.69
CA GLN A 36 3.41 -6.86 -11.10
C GLN A 36 3.45 -6.79 -9.56
N THR A 37 3.94 -5.68 -9.02
CA THR A 37 4.01 -5.45 -7.57
C THR A 37 2.61 -5.31 -6.97
N LEU A 38 1.74 -4.52 -7.58
CA LEU A 38 0.36 -4.33 -7.13
C LEU A 38 -0.45 -5.62 -7.18
N GLU A 39 -0.34 -6.39 -8.27
CA GLU A 39 -0.99 -7.70 -8.38
C GLU A 39 -0.48 -8.68 -7.31
N ALA A 40 0.80 -8.63 -6.97
CA ALA A 40 1.36 -9.47 -5.91
C ALA A 40 0.86 -9.06 -4.52
N LEU A 41 0.78 -7.75 -4.24
CA LEU A 41 0.29 -7.22 -2.97
C LEU A 41 -1.21 -7.46 -2.78
N ASN A 42 -2.03 -7.27 -3.81
CA ASN A 42 -3.48 -7.51 -3.74
C ASN A 42 -3.84 -8.98 -3.45
N ARG A 43 -2.98 -9.93 -3.79
CA ARG A 43 -3.18 -11.36 -3.50
C ARG A 43 -2.88 -11.74 -2.05
N ILE A 44 -2.38 -10.82 -1.23
CA ILE A 44 -2.05 -11.08 0.17
C ILE A 44 -3.30 -10.82 1.00
N GLU A 45 -3.92 -11.90 1.51
CA GLU A 45 -5.20 -11.82 2.22
C GLU A 45 -5.11 -11.02 3.52
N ASN A 46 -4.03 -11.21 4.28
CA ASN A 46 -3.82 -10.54 5.56
C ASN A 46 -3.19 -9.14 5.44
N LEU A 47 -3.00 -8.63 4.22
CA LEU A 47 -2.62 -7.25 3.96
C LEU A 47 -3.88 -6.41 3.78
N ASP A 48 -4.07 -5.41 4.64
CA ASP A 48 -5.30 -4.60 4.67
C ASP A 48 -5.08 -3.19 4.10
N MET A 49 -4.01 -2.52 4.54
CA MET A 49 -3.65 -1.19 4.09
C MET A 49 -2.25 -1.13 3.49
N ILE A 50 -2.11 -0.28 2.47
CA ILE A 50 -0.83 0.12 1.91
C ILE A 50 -0.75 1.66 2.01
N ILE A 51 0.28 2.17 2.66
CA ILE A 51 0.48 3.60 2.87
C ILE A 51 1.83 3.98 2.30
N ALA A 52 1.88 4.94 1.38
CA ALA A 52 3.13 5.54 0.93
C ALA A 52 3.39 6.83 1.70
N THR A 53 4.61 6.98 2.23
CA THR A 53 5.07 8.18 2.93
C THR A 53 6.22 8.84 2.18
N GLY A 54 6.19 10.16 1.94
CA GLY A 54 7.30 10.83 1.24
C GLY A 54 7.10 12.34 1.03
N HIS A 55 8.20 13.09 0.90
CA HIS A 55 8.17 14.55 0.75
C HIS A 55 7.64 15.01 -0.63
N GLN A 56 6.38 15.44 -0.64
CA GLN A 56 5.62 16.33 -1.53
C GLN A 56 5.66 16.21 -3.06
N ARG A 57 6.70 15.70 -3.73
CA ARG A 57 6.73 15.63 -5.22
C ARG A 57 6.71 14.21 -5.78
N SER A 58 7.40 13.27 -5.15
CA SER A 58 7.39 11.87 -5.59
C SER A 58 6.05 11.21 -5.23
N THR A 59 5.49 11.52 -4.06
CA THR A 59 4.21 11.01 -3.57
C THR A 59 3.04 11.25 -4.51
N ALA A 60 2.92 12.45 -5.10
CA ALA A 60 1.84 12.76 -6.04
C ALA A 60 1.98 12.02 -7.39
N VAL A 61 3.21 11.84 -7.88
CA VAL A 61 3.47 11.08 -9.11
C VAL A 61 3.23 9.60 -8.88
N VAL A 62 3.75 9.04 -7.78
CA VAL A 62 3.50 7.64 -7.39
C VAL A 62 2.00 7.41 -7.19
N ALA A 63 1.28 8.35 -6.57
CA ALA A 63 -0.18 8.30 -6.43
C ALA A 63 -0.90 8.26 -7.77
N ALA A 64 -0.55 9.16 -8.69
CA ALA A 64 -1.14 9.18 -10.02
C ALA A 64 -0.83 7.89 -10.80
N MET A 65 0.39 7.37 -10.70
CA MET A 65 0.75 6.11 -11.37
C MET A 65 0.01 4.92 -10.78
N ASN A 66 -0.20 4.89 -9.46
CA ASN A 66 -0.93 3.83 -8.80
C ASN A 66 -2.44 3.89 -9.14
N ASP A 67 -3.03 5.09 -9.21
CA ASP A 67 -4.42 5.27 -9.64
C ASP A 67 -4.62 4.90 -11.13
N ILE A 68 -3.66 5.24 -12.00
CA ILE A 68 -3.70 4.78 -13.39
C ILE A 68 -3.59 3.26 -13.47
N ALA A 69 -2.68 2.65 -12.71
CA ALA A 69 -2.51 1.21 -12.68
C ALA A 69 -3.75 0.50 -12.11
N SER A 70 -4.36 1.02 -11.06
CA SER A 70 -5.57 0.45 -10.43
C SER A 70 -6.73 0.38 -11.43
N ARG A 71 -6.98 1.49 -12.13
CA ARG A 71 -8.01 1.60 -13.16
C ARG A 71 -7.78 0.67 -14.35
N LEU A 72 -6.52 0.48 -14.72
CA LEU A 72 -6.14 -0.44 -15.81
C LEU A 72 -6.31 -1.92 -15.43
N ILE A 73 -6.19 -2.26 -14.15
CA ILE A 73 -6.24 -3.66 -13.67
C ILE A 73 -7.68 -4.08 -13.32
N GLN A 74 -8.64 -3.15 -13.21
CA GLN A 74 -10.02 -3.42 -12.76
C GLN A 74 -10.09 -4.23 -11.45
N SER A 75 -9.06 -4.14 -10.61
CA SER A 75 -9.00 -4.83 -9.32
C SER A 75 -9.48 -3.87 -8.25
N GLU A 76 -10.34 -4.34 -7.36
CA GLU A 76 -10.51 -3.72 -6.05
C GLU A 76 -9.14 -3.77 -5.36
N MET A 77 -8.42 -2.65 -5.39
CA MET A 77 -7.15 -2.55 -4.68
C MET A 77 -7.43 -2.47 -3.18
N LYS A 78 -6.51 -3.04 -2.40
CA LYS A 78 -6.43 -2.76 -0.96
C LYS A 78 -6.37 -1.25 -0.73
N GLU A 79 -6.82 -0.81 0.44
CA GLU A 79 -6.92 0.62 0.74
C GLU A 79 -5.54 1.29 0.64
N ASN A 80 -5.43 2.33 -0.19
CA ASN A 80 -4.17 3.02 -0.48
C ASN A 80 -4.21 4.46 0.04
N HIS A 81 -3.20 4.84 0.81
CA HIS A 81 -3.06 6.20 1.34
C HIS A 81 -1.70 6.81 1.00
N TYR A 82 -1.68 8.12 0.81
CA TYR A 82 -0.46 8.91 0.57
C TYR A 82 -0.36 9.98 1.64
N LEU A 83 0.71 9.93 2.44
CA LEU A 83 0.90 10.81 3.59
C LEU A 83 2.31 11.43 3.54
N ASP A 84 2.46 12.60 4.16
CA ASP A 84 3.75 13.30 4.14
C ASP A 84 4.74 12.72 5.16
N THR A 85 4.23 12.12 6.25
CA THR A 85 5.05 11.65 7.37
C THR A 85 4.71 10.23 7.80
N LEU A 86 5.70 9.54 8.37
CA LEU A 86 5.51 8.25 9.02
C LEU A 86 4.55 8.34 10.22
N GLU A 87 4.58 9.47 10.94
CA GLU A 87 3.75 9.69 12.12
C GLU A 87 2.26 9.73 11.75
N ASP A 88 1.93 10.38 10.63
CA ASP A 88 0.57 10.40 10.08
C ASP A 88 0.12 9.01 9.64
N ALA A 89 1.01 8.22 9.02
CA ALA A 89 0.72 6.84 8.63
C ALA A 89 0.38 5.97 9.85
N LEU A 90 1.16 6.08 10.92
CA LEU A 90 0.90 5.36 12.16
C LEU A 90 -0.41 5.80 12.82
N LYS A 91 -0.73 7.10 12.78
CA LYS A 91 -1.99 7.63 13.30
C LYS A 91 -3.19 7.08 12.52
N LEU A 92 -3.11 7.04 11.19
CA LEU A 92 -4.15 6.49 10.33
C LEU A 92 -4.39 5.00 10.60
N ILE A 93 -3.32 4.20 10.67
CA ILE A 93 -3.42 2.77 11.00
C ILE A 93 -4.14 2.56 12.34
N ARG A 94 -3.79 3.35 13.36
CA ARG A 94 -4.44 3.26 14.69
C ARG A 94 -5.93 3.56 14.59
N GLN A 95 -6.31 4.63 13.88
CA GLN A 95 -7.71 5.00 13.69
C GLN A 95 -8.49 3.91 12.96
N HIS A 96 -7.93 3.37 11.87
CA HIS A 96 -8.57 2.34 11.07
C HIS A 96 -8.76 1.02 11.85
N ARG A 97 -7.76 0.62 12.63
CA ARG A 97 -7.85 -0.56 13.51
C ARG A 97 -8.91 -0.40 14.60
N VAL A 98 -9.08 0.81 15.15
CA VAL A 98 -10.14 1.09 16.15
C VAL A 98 -11.52 1.11 15.50
N GLY A 99 -11.65 1.76 14.33
CA GLY A 99 -12.92 1.86 13.58
C GLY A 99 -13.47 0.52 13.11
N ASN A 100 -12.61 -0.40 12.63
CA ASN A 100 -13.04 -1.72 12.19
C ASN A 100 -13.35 -2.68 13.35
N ASN A 101 -12.78 -2.46 14.54
CA ASN A 101 -13.14 -3.27 15.72
C ASN A 101 -14.56 -2.99 16.21
N THR A 102 -15.08 -1.78 16.01
CA THR A 102 -16.47 -1.42 16.34
C THR A 102 -17.51 -1.96 15.37
N ALA A 103 -17.12 -2.36 14.15
CA ALA A 103 -18.03 -3.00 13.19
C ALA A 103 -18.23 -4.50 13.47
N SER A 104 -17.32 -5.13 14.23
CA SER A 104 -17.37 -6.57 14.54
C SER A 104 -18.09 -6.90 15.85
N THR A 105 -18.74 -5.92 16.51
CA THR A 105 -19.45 -6.10 17.81
C THR A 105 -20.97 -5.88 17.74
N ARG A 106 -21.59 -5.97 16.56
CA ARG A 106 -23.05 -5.92 16.41
C ARG A 106 -23.59 -7.14 15.68
#